data_AF-A0A2G7GIW5-F1
#
_entry.id   AF-A0A2G7GIW5-F1
#
_cell.length_a   1.000
_cell.length_b   1.000
_cell.length_c   1.000
_cell.angle_alpha   90.00
_cell.angle_beta   90.00
_cell.angle_gamma   90.00
#
_symmetry.space_group_name_H-M   'P 1'
#
loop_
_entity.id
_entity.type
_entity.pdbx_description
1 polymer ?
#
loop_
_entity_poly.entity_id
_entity_poly.type
_entity_poly.pdbx_seq_one_letter_code
_entity_poly.pdbx_strand_id
1 'polypeptide(L)'
;MKLLRLKLQHLNRLQEVMPTTSTVRQILSDSEQGLLPYLHHQLATEEFAHFRSQFVFHPEESSTDVNSEARSPELQTASLISLKFTIIVDSHIGADDATILALEFQEKIDSCLVTWSQKNKQLLSPVTQIKGSFGRLEEVRYHGGFLPGFSIERQFRLQYKTSVAATDNSNSSSILYKPGEIVPESGLYELTGPRGGNKGQEVTATKGEPFPPTPESGMYYKLMTPTKHKNS
;
A
#
# COMPACT_ATOMS: atom_id res chain seq x y z
N MET A 1 -0.45 -24.73 -39.20
CA MET A 1 -0.35 -24.90 -37.72
C MET A 1 1.05 -24.57 -37.18
N LYS A 2 1.62 -23.39 -37.50
CA LYS A 2 2.89 -22.91 -36.90
C LYS A 2 2.93 -21.40 -36.63
N LEU A 3 1.89 -20.65 -37.02
CA LEU A 3 1.80 -19.20 -36.84
C LEU A 3 1.06 -18.76 -35.56
N LEU A 4 0.36 -19.66 -34.85
CA LEU A 4 -0.36 -19.31 -33.62
C LEU A 4 0.46 -19.41 -32.33
N ARG A 5 1.68 -19.98 -32.37
CA ARG A 5 2.53 -20.13 -31.16
C ARG A 5 3.49 -18.98 -30.90
N LEU A 6 3.69 -18.07 -31.86
CA LEU A 6 4.60 -16.93 -31.70
C LEU A 6 3.94 -15.66 -31.14
N LYS A 7 2.60 -15.59 -31.10
CA LYS A 7 1.89 -14.46 -30.45
C LYS A 7 1.67 -14.64 -28.95
N LEU A 8 1.87 -15.84 -28.39
CA LEU A 8 1.74 -16.07 -26.93
C LEU A 8 3.06 -15.85 -26.14
N GLN A 9 4.20 -15.63 -26.80
CA GLN A 9 5.46 -15.33 -26.11
C GLN A 9 5.76 -13.82 -25.96
N HIS A 10 4.94 -12.95 -26.55
CA HIS A 10 5.07 -11.49 -26.40
C HIS A 10 4.07 -10.86 -25.43
N LEU A 11 3.10 -11.61 -24.91
CA LEU A 11 2.06 -11.09 -24.02
C LEU A 11 2.28 -11.35 -22.52
N ASN A 12 3.36 -12.05 -22.14
CA ASN A 12 3.77 -12.20 -20.72
C ASN A 12 4.96 -11.29 -20.35
N ARG A 13 5.29 -10.30 -21.19
CA ARG A 13 6.39 -9.36 -20.95
C ARG A 13 5.91 -7.99 -20.46
N LEU A 14 4.88 -8.00 -19.62
CA LEU A 14 4.44 -6.87 -18.80
C LEU A 14 3.98 -7.42 -17.43
N GLN A 15 4.85 -8.14 -16.74
CA GLN A 15 4.78 -8.11 -15.28
C GLN A 15 5.32 -6.75 -14.89
N GLU A 16 4.37 -5.83 -14.67
CA GLU A 16 4.60 -4.51 -14.11
C GLU A 16 5.63 -4.60 -12.97
N VAL A 17 6.73 -3.88 -13.17
CA VAL A 17 7.53 -3.38 -12.07
C VAL A 17 6.56 -2.58 -11.21
N MET A 18 6.08 -3.18 -10.12
CA MET A 18 5.28 -2.43 -9.14
C MET A 18 6.17 -1.29 -8.65
N PRO A 19 5.79 -0.02 -8.90
CA PRO A 19 6.58 1.11 -8.46
C PRO A 19 6.69 1.06 -6.94
N THR A 20 7.83 1.44 -6.37
CA THR A 20 7.99 1.70 -4.94
C THR A 20 6.77 2.46 -4.43
N THR A 21 5.89 1.74 -3.73
CA THR A 21 4.59 2.27 -3.31
C THR A 21 4.85 3.41 -2.33
N SER A 22 4.30 4.60 -2.57
CA SER A 22 4.48 5.73 -1.64
C SER A 22 4.04 5.33 -0.22
N THR A 23 4.65 5.92 0.81
CA THR A 23 4.32 5.62 2.22
C THR A 23 2.82 5.72 2.50
N VAL A 24 2.12 6.66 1.86
CA VAL A 24 0.66 6.76 1.92
C VAL A 24 -0.02 5.52 1.37
N ARG A 25 0.38 5.07 0.17
CA ARG A 25 -0.22 3.86 -0.42
C ARG A 25 0.01 2.63 0.45
N GLN A 26 1.15 2.55 1.15
CA GLN A 26 1.39 1.50 2.14
C GLN A 26 0.41 1.63 3.32
N ILE A 27 0.27 2.81 3.91
CA ILE A 27 -0.69 3.08 5.00
C ILE A 27 -2.13 2.74 4.58
N LEU A 28 -2.48 2.89 3.31
CA LEU A 28 -3.83 2.60 2.81
C LEU A 28 -4.04 1.13 2.43
N SER A 29 -3.01 0.47 1.88
CA SER A 29 -3.14 -0.86 1.27
C SER A 29 -2.55 -2.01 2.10
N ASP A 30 -1.84 -1.72 3.20
CA ASP A 30 -1.26 -2.74 4.08
C ASP A 30 -2.30 -3.76 4.56
N SER A 31 -2.01 -5.05 4.47
CA SER A 31 -2.99 -6.10 4.72
C SER A 31 -3.43 -6.22 6.19
N GLU A 32 -2.61 -5.78 7.14
CA GLU A 32 -2.90 -5.91 8.57
C GLU A 32 -3.41 -4.60 9.18
N GLN A 33 -2.80 -3.48 8.80
CA GLN A 33 -3.05 -2.16 9.39
C GLN A 33 -3.58 -1.15 8.38
N GLY A 34 -3.73 -1.53 7.10
CA GLY A 34 -4.16 -0.62 6.04
C GLY A 34 -5.61 -0.20 6.16
N LEU A 35 -5.90 1.03 5.71
CA LEU A 35 -7.26 1.57 5.77
C LEU A 35 -8.25 0.78 4.89
N LEU A 36 -7.86 0.46 3.65
CA LEU A 36 -8.77 -0.17 2.69
C LEU A 36 -9.15 -1.60 3.12
N PRO A 37 -8.20 -2.46 3.53
CA PRO A 37 -8.56 -3.78 4.08
C PRO A 37 -9.39 -3.67 5.37
N TYR A 38 -9.09 -2.72 6.24
CA TYR A 38 -9.89 -2.47 7.44
C TYR A 38 -11.34 -2.11 7.11
N LEU A 39 -11.56 -1.14 6.21
CA LEU A 39 -12.91 -0.74 5.79
C LEU A 39 -13.64 -1.90 5.11
N HIS A 40 -12.96 -2.64 4.23
CA HIS A 40 -13.54 -3.82 3.60
C HIS A 40 -13.99 -4.86 4.64
N HIS A 41 -13.18 -5.10 5.68
CA HIS A 41 -13.55 -5.98 6.78
C HIS A 41 -14.75 -5.44 7.57
N GLN A 42 -14.74 -4.16 7.96
CA GLN A 42 -15.84 -3.53 8.70
C GLN A 42 -17.16 -3.60 7.93
N LEU A 43 -17.14 -3.27 6.65
CA LEU A 43 -18.29 -3.37 5.76
C LEU A 43 -18.82 -4.81 5.66
N ALA A 44 -17.97 -5.83 5.88
CA ALA A 44 -18.37 -7.23 5.86
C ALA A 44 -18.97 -7.76 7.18
N THR A 45 -19.00 -6.96 8.26
CA THR A 45 -19.52 -7.36 9.58
C THR A 45 -21.05 -7.34 9.66
N GLU A 46 -21.61 -7.98 10.70
CA GLU A 46 -23.05 -7.93 10.98
C GLU A 46 -23.57 -6.51 11.23
N GLU A 47 -22.74 -5.64 11.79
CA GLU A 47 -23.09 -4.25 12.03
C GLU A 47 -23.47 -3.53 10.72
N PHE A 48 -22.79 -3.86 9.62
CA PHE A 48 -23.08 -3.34 8.28
C PHE A 48 -23.98 -4.26 7.45
N ALA A 49 -24.46 -5.38 7.98
CA ALA A 49 -25.28 -6.33 7.21
C ALA A 49 -26.59 -5.71 6.73
N HIS A 50 -27.25 -4.88 7.55
CA HIS A 50 -28.48 -4.19 7.19
C HIS A 50 -28.30 -3.14 6.08
N PHE A 51 -27.09 -2.55 5.98
CA PHE A 51 -26.71 -1.70 4.85
C PHE A 51 -26.37 -2.52 3.62
N ARG A 52 -25.66 -3.65 3.77
CA ARG A 52 -25.27 -4.51 2.63
C ARG A 52 -26.44 -5.19 1.95
N SER A 53 -27.50 -5.51 2.68
CA SER A 53 -28.74 -5.97 2.05
C SER A 53 -29.38 -4.87 1.20
N GLN A 54 -28.98 -3.62 1.41
CA GLN A 54 -29.57 -2.45 0.81
C GLN A 54 -28.62 -1.65 -0.07
N PHE A 55 -27.30 -1.92 -0.10
CA PHE A 55 -26.25 -1.09 -0.72
C PHE A 55 -25.02 -1.90 -1.18
N VAL A 56 -24.33 -1.43 -2.23
CA VAL A 56 -23.05 -1.96 -2.71
C VAL A 56 -22.02 -0.84 -2.84
N PHE A 57 -20.79 -1.05 -2.36
CA PHE A 57 -19.78 0.00 -2.19
C PHE A 57 -18.54 -0.22 -3.09
N HIS A 58 -17.96 0.88 -3.58
CA HIS A 58 -16.66 0.92 -4.25
C HIS A 58 -15.87 2.13 -3.73
N PRO A 59 -14.84 1.94 -2.89
CA PRO A 59 -13.97 3.03 -2.48
C PRO A 59 -13.04 3.42 -3.64
N GLU A 60 -13.21 4.62 -4.17
CA GLU A 60 -12.20 5.25 -5.04
C GLU A 60 -11.31 6.15 -4.17
N GLU A 61 -9.99 5.93 -4.24
CA GLU A 61 -8.99 6.67 -3.47
C GLU A 61 -8.23 7.64 -4.38
N SER A 62 -8.05 8.87 -3.91
CA SER A 62 -7.01 9.77 -4.41
C SER A 62 -6.23 10.39 -3.26
N SER A 63 -4.93 10.60 -3.45
CA SER A 63 -4.04 11.23 -2.46
C SER A 63 -3.15 12.28 -3.11
N THR A 64 -2.95 13.39 -2.41
CA THR A 64 -1.97 14.42 -2.75
C THR A 64 -1.06 14.68 -1.56
N ASP A 65 0.25 14.53 -1.75
CA ASP A 65 1.26 14.77 -0.72
C ASP A 65 1.47 16.28 -0.51
N VAL A 66 1.41 16.71 0.75
CA VAL A 66 1.70 18.09 1.16
C VAL A 66 2.90 18.03 2.11
N ASN A 67 4.07 18.39 1.59
CA ASN A 67 5.31 18.33 2.37
C ASN A 67 5.39 19.54 3.32
N SER A 68 5.59 19.28 4.61
CA SER A 68 5.79 20.31 5.63
C SER A 68 7.23 20.85 5.56
N GLU A 69 7.41 22.17 5.61
CA GLU A 69 8.70 22.84 5.42
C GLU A 69 9.82 22.38 6.40
N ALA A 70 11.05 22.47 5.91
CA ALA A 70 12.28 21.83 6.37
C ALA A 70 12.88 22.31 7.72
N ARG A 71 12.06 22.48 8.77
CA ARG A 71 12.54 22.92 10.10
C ARG A 71 12.43 21.90 11.23
N SER A 72 11.90 20.71 10.97
CA SER A 72 11.83 19.61 11.96
C SER A 72 12.79 18.48 11.58
N PRO A 73 13.58 17.93 12.53
CA PRO A 73 14.52 16.84 12.26
C PRO A 73 13.83 15.50 11.93
N GLU A 74 12.52 15.39 12.14
CA GLU A 74 11.69 14.31 11.61
C GLU A 74 10.91 14.86 10.41
N LEU A 75 11.12 14.32 9.20
CA LEU A 75 10.27 14.65 8.07
C LEU A 75 8.87 14.07 8.31
N GLN A 76 7.98 14.93 8.76
CA GLN A 76 6.56 14.65 8.90
C GLN A 76 5.87 15.08 7.61
N THR A 77 5.14 14.17 6.97
CA THR A 77 4.35 14.47 5.78
C THR A 77 2.88 14.44 6.15
N ALA A 78 2.11 15.36 5.54
CA ALA A 78 0.66 15.34 5.61
C ALA A 78 0.10 15.05 4.23
N SER A 79 -0.84 14.11 4.12
CA SER A 79 -1.53 13.82 2.86
C SER A 79 -3.03 13.98 3.04
N LEU A 80 -3.65 14.65 2.07
CA LEU A 80 -5.10 14.72 1.97
C LEU A 80 -5.60 13.47 1.26
N ILE A 81 -6.48 12.72 1.91
CA ILE A 81 -7.11 11.53 1.37
C ILE A 81 -8.55 11.87 1.04
N SER A 82 -9.00 11.45 -0.13
CA SER A 82 -10.41 11.46 -0.53
C SER A 82 -10.89 10.03 -0.80
N LEU A 83 -11.98 9.64 -0.14
CA LEU A 83 -12.69 8.39 -0.35
C LEU A 83 -14.08 8.70 -0.89
N LYS A 84 -14.45 8.07 -2.00
CA LYS A 84 -15.81 8.12 -2.54
C LYS A 84 -16.51 6.80 -2.32
N PHE A 85 -17.72 6.85 -1.77
CA PHE A 85 -18.61 5.72 -1.58
C PHE A 85 -19.84 5.91 -2.48
N THR A 86 -20.12 4.92 -3.31
CA THR A 86 -21.41 4.80 -4.00
C THR A 86 -22.28 3.83 -3.23
N ILE A 87 -23.57 4.17 -3.10
CA ILE A 87 -24.54 3.50 -2.25
C ILE A 87 -25.79 3.29 -3.10
N ILE A 88 -26.23 2.05 -3.33
CA ILE A 88 -27.33 1.72 -4.26
C ILE A 88 -28.59 1.40 -3.49
N VAL A 89 -29.63 2.23 -3.49
CA VAL A 89 -30.85 2.05 -2.69
C VAL A 89 -31.75 0.95 -3.26
N ASP A 90 -32.33 0.13 -2.36
CA ASP A 90 -33.40 -0.80 -2.73
C ASP A 90 -34.66 -0.04 -3.20
N SER A 91 -35.20 -0.43 -4.35
CA SER A 91 -36.38 0.17 -4.98
C SER A 91 -37.65 0.21 -4.11
N HIS A 92 -37.71 -0.57 -3.02
CA HIS A 92 -38.85 -0.62 -2.11
C HIS A 92 -38.79 0.39 -0.95
N ILE A 93 -37.66 1.09 -0.78
CA ILE A 93 -37.46 2.06 0.31
C ILE A 93 -37.90 3.45 -0.14
N GLY A 94 -38.64 4.16 0.71
CA GLY A 94 -39.00 5.56 0.47
C GLY A 94 -37.79 6.49 0.47
N ALA A 95 -37.83 7.58 -0.30
CA ALA A 95 -36.68 8.48 -0.45
C ALA A 95 -36.17 9.07 0.88
N ASP A 96 -37.08 9.41 1.79
CA ASP A 96 -36.73 9.96 3.11
C ASP A 96 -36.04 8.90 3.99
N ASP A 97 -36.59 7.70 4.05
CA ASP A 97 -36.00 6.57 4.79
C ASP A 97 -34.62 6.19 4.22
N ALA A 98 -34.49 6.17 2.89
CA ALA A 98 -33.23 5.93 2.22
C ALA A 98 -32.18 7.00 2.56
N THR A 99 -32.60 8.26 2.69
CA THR A 99 -31.73 9.36 3.10
C THR A 99 -31.27 9.20 4.54
N ILE A 100 -32.17 8.83 5.45
CA ILE A 100 -31.84 8.57 6.87
C ILE A 100 -30.81 7.44 6.97
N LEU A 101 -31.03 6.33 6.27
CA LEU A 101 -30.11 5.20 6.26
C LEU A 101 -28.74 5.55 5.67
N ALA A 102 -28.71 6.36 4.60
CA ALA A 102 -27.47 6.83 4.01
C ALA A 102 -26.69 7.78 4.94
N LEU A 103 -27.39 8.60 5.74
CA LEU A 103 -26.76 9.43 6.79
C LEU A 103 -26.21 8.57 7.93
N GLU A 104 -26.95 7.57 8.39
CA GLU A 104 -26.47 6.63 9.42
C GLU A 104 -25.22 5.87 8.92
N PHE A 105 -25.23 5.43 7.66
CA PHE A 105 -24.07 4.82 7.03
C PHE A 105 -22.86 5.78 7.02
N GLN A 106 -23.05 7.06 6.68
CA GLN A 106 -21.99 8.07 6.71
C GLN A 106 -21.37 8.20 8.10
N GLU A 107 -22.19 8.31 9.15
CA GLU A 107 -21.72 8.43 10.53
C GLU A 107 -20.91 7.20 10.98
N LYS A 108 -21.34 6.01 10.56
CA LYS A 108 -20.62 4.76 10.85
C LYS A 108 -19.29 4.67 10.10
N ILE A 109 -19.23 5.10 8.85
CA ILE A 109 -17.96 5.20 8.11
C ILE A 109 -17.01 6.19 8.78
N ASP A 110 -17.48 7.37 9.15
CA ASP A 110 -16.65 8.37 9.82
C ASP A 110 -16.10 7.82 11.15
N SER A 111 -16.93 7.09 11.90
CA SER A 111 -16.51 6.38 13.13
C SER A 111 -15.46 5.29 12.87
N CYS A 112 -15.60 4.54 11.77
CA CYS A 112 -14.61 3.55 11.35
C CYS A 112 -13.26 4.20 11.00
N LEU A 113 -13.28 5.32 10.27
CA LEU A 113 -12.07 6.07 9.89
C LEU A 113 -11.32 6.56 11.13
N VAL A 114 -12.02 7.14 12.09
CA VAL A 114 -11.43 7.59 13.37
C VAL A 114 -10.86 6.39 14.13
N THR A 115 -11.63 5.32 14.30
CA THR A 115 -11.21 4.13 15.06
C THR A 115 -9.98 3.46 14.45
N TRP A 116 -9.94 3.32 13.13
CA TRP A 116 -8.76 2.81 12.43
C TRP A 116 -7.55 3.68 12.69
N SER A 117 -7.69 5.00 12.54
CA SER A 117 -6.56 5.93 12.70
C SER A 117 -5.99 5.94 14.11
N GLN A 118 -6.81 5.70 15.14
CA GLN A 118 -6.36 5.58 16.53
C GLN A 118 -5.54 4.31 16.79
N LYS A 119 -5.80 3.24 16.02
CA LYS A 119 -5.12 1.95 16.16
C LYS A 119 -3.90 1.81 15.25
N ASN A 120 -3.81 2.61 14.19
CA ASN A 120 -2.73 2.54 13.21
C ASN A 120 -1.44 3.16 13.78
N LYS A 121 -0.36 2.37 13.84
CA LYS A 121 0.91 2.77 14.46
C LYS A 121 1.82 3.61 13.55
N GLN A 122 1.51 3.68 12.26
CA GLN A 122 2.28 4.44 11.28
C GLN A 122 1.87 5.91 11.25
N LEU A 123 0.69 6.24 11.78
CA LEU A 123 0.19 7.61 11.89
C LEU A 123 0.82 8.31 13.10
N LEU A 124 1.16 9.59 12.91
CA LEU A 124 1.64 10.49 13.96
C LEU A 124 0.51 10.97 14.86
N SER A 125 -0.69 11.08 14.31
CA SER A 125 -1.89 11.50 15.03
C SER A 125 -3.13 10.84 14.42
N PRO A 126 -4.17 10.58 15.23
CA PRO A 126 -5.45 10.11 14.70
C PRO A 126 -6.12 11.14 13.80
N VAL A 127 -7.02 10.67 12.93
CA VAL A 127 -7.91 11.53 12.16
C VAL A 127 -8.87 12.22 13.11
N THR A 128 -8.82 13.56 13.15
CA THR A 128 -9.69 14.38 14.02
C THR A 128 -10.73 15.18 13.26
N GLN A 129 -10.57 15.31 11.94
CA GLN A 129 -11.49 16.04 11.10
C GLN A 129 -11.73 15.28 9.79
N ILE A 130 -13.01 15.00 9.53
CA ILE A 130 -13.49 14.42 8.29
C ILE A 130 -14.48 15.40 7.68
N LYS A 131 -14.26 15.77 6.43
CA LYS A 131 -15.11 16.65 5.62
C LYS A 131 -15.56 15.91 4.38
N GLY A 132 -16.39 16.55 3.57
CA GLY A 132 -16.74 16.05 2.25
C GLY A 132 -18.22 16.24 1.96
N SER A 133 -18.68 15.66 0.86
CA SER A 133 -20.02 15.88 0.33
C SER A 133 -20.94 14.69 0.61
N PHE A 134 -22.22 14.98 0.75
CA PHE A 134 -23.30 14.01 0.73
C PHE A 134 -24.19 14.34 -0.46
N GLY A 135 -24.23 13.44 -1.44
CA GLY A 135 -25.03 13.59 -2.65
C GLY A 135 -26.53 13.44 -2.37
N ARG A 136 -27.36 13.91 -3.29
CA ARG A 136 -28.80 13.64 -3.26
C ARG A 136 -29.09 12.24 -3.79
N LEU A 137 -30.31 11.76 -3.57
CA LEU A 137 -30.78 10.52 -4.18
C LEU A 137 -30.84 10.71 -5.71
N GLU A 138 -29.99 9.99 -6.43
CA GLU A 138 -29.81 10.13 -7.88
C GLU A 138 -29.59 8.77 -8.54
N GLU A 139 -29.67 8.74 -9.87
CA GLU A 139 -29.30 7.56 -10.66
C GLU A 139 -27.78 7.40 -10.70
N VAL A 140 -27.27 6.45 -9.93
CA VAL A 140 -25.85 6.10 -9.86
C VAL A 140 -25.56 4.87 -10.71
N ARG A 141 -24.41 4.89 -11.39
CA ARG A 141 -24.01 3.81 -12.31
C ARG A 141 -23.71 2.53 -11.54
N TYR A 142 -24.32 1.42 -11.95
CA TYR A 142 -24.10 0.11 -11.36
C TYR A 142 -24.26 -1.01 -12.40
N HIS A 143 -23.24 -1.87 -12.53
CA HIS A 143 -23.25 -3.08 -13.39
C HIS A 143 -23.79 -2.86 -14.83
N GLY A 144 -23.43 -1.73 -15.45
CA GLY A 144 -23.84 -1.40 -16.82
C GLY A 144 -25.20 -0.71 -16.97
N GLY A 145 -25.90 -0.47 -15.86
CA GLY A 145 -27.11 0.36 -15.78
C GLY A 145 -26.98 1.49 -14.77
N PHE A 146 -28.11 2.09 -14.43
CA PHE A 146 -28.24 3.09 -13.39
C PHE A 146 -29.29 2.64 -12.38
N LEU A 147 -29.02 2.83 -11.10
CA LEU A 147 -29.91 2.51 -10.00
C LEU A 147 -30.01 3.71 -9.05
N PRO A 148 -31.13 3.91 -8.35
CA PRO A 148 -31.24 4.97 -7.36
C PRO A 148 -30.18 4.76 -6.28
N GLY A 149 -29.56 5.85 -5.84
CA GLY A 149 -28.49 5.76 -4.85
C GLY A 149 -27.90 7.10 -4.46
N PHE A 150 -26.89 7.04 -3.60
CA PHE A 150 -26.17 8.19 -3.08
C PHE A 150 -24.68 8.09 -3.42
N SER A 151 -24.05 9.25 -3.59
CA SER A 151 -22.60 9.40 -3.61
C SER A 151 -22.18 10.12 -2.34
N ILE A 152 -21.32 9.51 -1.54
CA ILE A 152 -20.77 10.10 -0.32
C ILE A 152 -19.27 10.25 -0.48
N GLU A 153 -18.75 11.46 -0.29
CA GLU A 153 -17.33 11.74 -0.32
C GLU A 153 -16.83 12.07 1.08
N ARG A 154 -15.76 11.41 1.50
CA ARG A 154 -15.06 11.67 2.77
C ARG A 154 -13.63 12.10 2.49
N GLN A 155 -13.25 13.25 3.01
CA GLN A 155 -11.93 13.86 2.90
C GLN A 155 -11.34 14.07 4.29
N PHE A 156 -10.13 13.60 4.50
CA PHE A 156 -9.42 13.74 5.78
C PHE A 156 -7.91 13.80 5.56
N ARG A 157 -7.19 14.30 6.56
CA ARG A 157 -5.72 14.38 6.51
C ARG A 157 -5.10 13.27 7.33
N LEU A 158 -4.06 12.65 6.77
CA LEU A 158 -3.16 11.76 7.49
C LEU A 158 -1.85 12.48 7.76
N GLN A 159 -1.33 12.35 8.97
CA GLN A 159 0.01 12.79 9.34
C GLN A 159 0.84 11.54 9.64
N TYR A 160 1.99 11.39 8.99
CA TYR A 160 2.84 10.21 9.12
C TYR A 160 4.31 10.58 8.94
N LYS A 161 5.20 9.72 9.44
CA LYS A 161 6.64 9.87 9.19
C LYS A 161 6.91 9.39 7.78
N THR A 162 7.48 10.25 6.93
CA THR A 162 8.05 9.78 5.68
C THR A 162 9.46 9.28 5.99
N SER A 163 9.69 7.97 5.83
CA SER A 163 11.07 7.56 5.56
C SER A 163 11.37 8.15 4.19
N VAL A 164 12.20 9.20 4.14
CA VAL A 164 12.77 9.63 2.88
C VAL A 164 13.30 8.35 2.24
N ALA A 165 12.78 8.02 1.06
CA ALA A 165 13.53 7.25 0.11
C ALA A 165 14.78 8.09 -0.20
N ALA A 166 15.77 8.08 0.71
CA ALA A 166 17.13 8.02 0.26
C ALA A 166 17.13 6.82 -0.67
N THR A 167 17.58 7.05 -1.89
CA THR A 167 17.66 6.07 -2.96
C THR A 167 18.46 4.85 -2.49
N ASP A 168 17.83 3.95 -1.76
CA ASP A 168 18.34 2.65 -1.37
C ASP A 168 17.53 1.61 -2.15
N ASN A 169 17.84 1.55 -3.44
CA ASN A 169 17.81 0.27 -4.14
C ASN A 169 18.81 -0.66 -3.43
N SER A 170 18.40 -1.30 -2.32
CA SER A 170 18.97 -2.56 -1.80
C SER A 170 18.48 -2.86 -0.38
N ASN A 171 17.30 -3.46 -0.29
CA ASN A 171 16.95 -4.41 0.77
C ASN A 171 16.46 -5.70 0.07
N SER A 172 17.34 -6.53 -0.47
CA SER A 172 18.11 -7.53 0.29
C SER A 172 18.91 -6.91 1.44
N SER A 173 18.36 -7.08 2.64
CA SER A 173 19.03 -7.00 3.95
C SER A 173 20.42 -6.36 3.93
N SER A 174 20.56 -5.14 4.46
CA SER A 174 21.85 -4.50 4.74
C SER A 174 22.65 -5.19 5.87
N ILE A 175 22.66 -6.52 5.87
CA ILE A 175 23.63 -7.32 6.62
C ILE A 175 24.91 -7.34 5.77
N LEU A 176 25.97 -6.73 6.32
CA LEU A 176 27.30 -6.72 5.72
C LEU A 176 28.11 -7.88 6.29
N TYR A 177 28.58 -8.78 5.42
CA TYR A 177 29.37 -9.94 5.82
C TYR A 177 30.86 -9.67 5.68
N LYS A 178 31.66 -10.22 6.60
CA LYS A 178 33.12 -10.09 6.57
C LYS A 178 33.77 -11.19 5.74
N PRO A 179 34.97 -10.97 5.16
CA PRO A 179 35.76 -12.05 4.59
C PRO A 179 35.96 -13.18 5.61
N GLY A 180 35.80 -14.43 5.18
CA GLY A 180 35.88 -15.62 6.04
C GLY A 180 34.63 -15.95 6.86
N GLU A 181 33.61 -15.09 6.87
CA GLU A 181 32.32 -15.41 7.49
C GLU A 181 31.56 -16.44 6.65
N ILE A 182 30.74 -17.29 7.28
CA ILE A 182 29.97 -18.31 6.56
C ILE A 182 28.81 -17.65 5.80
N VAL A 183 28.70 -17.98 4.51
CA VAL A 183 27.67 -17.48 3.62
C VAL A 183 26.30 -18.04 4.04
N PRO A 184 25.33 -17.19 4.43
CA PRO A 184 24.03 -17.67 4.91
C PRO A 184 23.08 -18.08 3.77
N GLU A 185 23.26 -17.51 2.59
CA GLU A 185 22.42 -17.75 1.42
C GLU A 185 23.27 -17.74 0.13
N SER A 186 22.98 -18.66 -0.79
CA SER A 186 23.67 -18.68 -2.08
C SER A 186 23.19 -17.50 -2.92
N GLY A 187 24.11 -16.79 -3.59
CA GLY A 187 23.75 -15.58 -4.31
C GLY A 187 24.91 -14.83 -4.92
N LEU A 188 24.56 -13.77 -5.62
CA LEU A 188 25.49 -12.73 -6.04
C LEU A 188 25.58 -11.68 -4.93
N TYR A 189 26.81 -11.36 -4.53
CA TYR A 189 27.14 -10.39 -3.49
C TYR A 189 28.01 -9.28 -4.09
N GLU A 190 27.78 -8.04 -3.68
CA GLU A 190 28.63 -6.90 -4.04
C GLU A 190 29.63 -6.59 -2.92
N LEU A 191 30.86 -6.20 -3.30
CA LEU A 191 31.83 -5.64 -2.36
C LEU A 191 31.51 -4.17 -2.03
N THR A 192 31.31 -3.89 -0.76
CA THR A 192 31.09 -2.56 -0.20
C THR A 192 32.30 -2.09 0.61
N GLY A 193 32.71 -0.84 0.42
CA GLY A 193 33.80 -0.25 1.20
C GLY A 193 33.38 0.10 2.64
N PRO A 194 34.33 0.50 3.51
CA PRO A 194 34.08 0.81 4.92
C PRO A 194 33.14 2.00 5.15
N ARG A 195 32.87 2.81 4.12
CA ARG A 195 31.91 3.93 4.14
C ARG A 195 30.62 3.64 3.35
N GLY A 196 30.35 2.38 3.00
CA GLY A 196 29.14 1.98 2.27
C GLY A 196 29.13 2.35 0.79
N GLY A 197 30.24 2.83 0.23
CA GLY A 197 30.37 3.11 -1.20
C GLY A 197 30.57 1.84 -2.02
N ASN A 198 29.81 1.72 -3.11
CA ASN A 198 29.90 0.63 -4.08
C ASN A 198 31.14 0.78 -4.96
N LYS A 199 31.92 -0.30 -5.12
CA LYS A 199 33.04 -0.36 -6.08
C LYS A 199 32.68 -1.08 -7.39
N GLY A 200 31.45 -1.58 -7.52
CA GLY A 200 30.99 -2.27 -8.73
C GLY A 200 31.64 -3.64 -8.96
N GLN A 201 32.18 -4.26 -7.90
CA GLN A 201 32.79 -5.58 -7.95
C GLN A 201 31.86 -6.60 -7.30
N GLU A 202 31.49 -7.64 -8.05
CA GLU A 202 30.53 -8.66 -7.65
C GLU A 202 31.22 -10.03 -7.50
N VAL A 203 30.77 -10.81 -6.53
CA VAL A 203 31.20 -12.19 -6.29
C VAL A 203 30.00 -13.11 -6.14
N THR A 204 30.09 -14.31 -6.70
CA THR A 204 29.09 -15.36 -6.43
C THR A 204 29.55 -16.14 -5.22
N ALA A 205 28.69 -16.26 -4.21
CA ALA A 205 28.97 -17.00 -2.99
C ALA A 205 27.93 -18.12 -2.80
N THR A 206 28.38 -19.27 -2.28
CA THR A 206 27.53 -20.44 -2.06
C THR A 206 27.27 -20.61 -0.58
N LYS A 207 26.01 -20.84 -0.19
CA LYS A 207 25.60 -21.07 1.20
C LYS A 207 26.43 -22.17 1.86
N GLY A 208 26.93 -21.87 3.06
CA GLY A 208 27.72 -22.81 3.87
C GLY A 208 29.24 -22.72 3.66
N GLU A 209 29.70 -22.04 2.61
CA GLU A 209 31.12 -21.77 2.37
C GLU A 209 31.54 -20.45 3.05
N PRO A 210 32.83 -20.25 3.38
CA PRO A 210 33.32 -18.96 3.84
C PRO A 210 33.39 -17.94 2.68
N PHE A 211 33.08 -16.67 2.96
CA PHE A 211 33.27 -15.59 1.98
C PHE A 211 34.76 -15.48 1.59
N PRO A 212 35.06 -15.20 0.30
CA PRO A 212 36.44 -15.05 -0.17
C PRO A 212 37.15 -13.86 0.50
N PRO A 213 38.49 -13.80 0.46
CA PRO A 213 39.23 -12.63 0.92
C PRO A 213 38.93 -11.40 0.05
N THR A 214 38.88 -10.22 0.67
CA THR A 214 38.66 -8.95 -0.05
C THR A 214 39.98 -8.36 -0.58
N PRO A 215 39.97 -7.61 -1.70
CA PRO A 215 41.16 -6.98 -2.26
C PRO A 215 41.81 -5.94 -1.34
N GLU A 216 41.00 -5.23 -0.55
CA GLU A 216 41.45 -4.24 0.43
C GLU A 216 40.87 -4.55 1.82
N SER A 217 41.57 -4.10 2.85
CA SER A 217 41.15 -4.25 4.24
C SER A 217 39.95 -3.35 4.57
N GLY A 218 39.03 -3.85 5.38
CA GLY A 218 37.83 -3.11 5.81
C GLY A 218 36.68 -3.11 4.80
N MET A 219 36.72 -4.00 3.81
CA MET A 219 35.61 -4.24 2.87
C MET A 219 34.66 -5.33 3.37
N TYR A 220 33.42 -5.28 2.87
CA TYR A 220 32.33 -6.19 3.26
C TYR A 220 31.57 -6.70 2.03
N TYR A 221 30.81 -7.77 2.22
CA TYR A 221 29.91 -8.32 1.20
C TYR A 221 28.45 -7.99 1.54
N LYS A 222 27.70 -7.53 0.53
CA LYS A 222 26.25 -7.30 0.62
C LYS A 222 25.52 -8.18 -0.38
N LEU A 223 24.52 -8.94 0.05
CA LEU A 223 23.73 -9.78 -0.85
C LEU A 223 22.98 -8.88 -1.84
N MET A 224 23.21 -9.07 -3.13
CA MET A 224 22.51 -8.37 -4.21
C MET A 224 21.36 -9.20 -4.74
N THR A 225 21.63 -10.47 -5.07
CA THR A 225 20.62 -11.35 -5.67
C THR A 225 20.78 -12.77 -5.16
N PRO A 226 19.80 -13.31 -4.39
CA PRO A 226 19.83 -14.71 -3.98
C PRO A 226 19.59 -15.63 -5.18
N THR A 227 20.29 -16.77 -5.23
CA THR A 227 20.00 -17.82 -6.21
C THR A 227 18.70 -18.53 -5.84
N LYS A 228 17.70 -18.48 -6.73
CA LYS A 228 16.43 -19.19 -6.52
C LYS A 228 16.59 -20.69 -6.82
N HIS A 229 16.42 -21.53 -5.82
CA HIS A 229 16.20 -22.95 -6.02
C HIS A 229 14.69 -23.23 -6.18
N LYS A 230 14.32 -23.91 -7.27
CA LYS A 230 12.96 -24.36 -7.50
C LYS A 230 12.74 -25.60 -6.63
N ASN A 231 12.08 -25.46 -5.48
CA ASN A 231 11.63 -26.63 -4.73
C ASN A 231 10.60 -27.35 -5.60
N SER A 232 10.92 -28.62 -5.92
CA SER A 232 10.08 -29.54 -6.69
C SER A 232 8.93 -30.09 -5.88
#